data_AF-A0A833QCL2-F1
#
_entry.id   AF-A0A833QCL2-F1
#
_cell.length_a   1.000
_cell.length_b   1.000
_cell.length_c   1.000
_cell.angle_alpha   90.00
_cell.angle_beta   90.00
_cell.angle_gamma   90.00
#
_symmetry.space_group_name_H-M   'P 1'
#
loop_
_entity.id
_entity.type
_entity.pdbx_description
1 polymer ?
#
loop_
_entity_poly.entity_id
_entity_poly.type
_entity_poly.pdbx_seq_one_letter_code
_entity_poly.pdbx_strand_id
1 'polypeptide(L)'
;MHAMLLSLGLSEEEINNSLIGDSTKIKNAIHLNSYPACPDPNRVLGLVPHTDTGFVTIVYHNGVSGLQVLRRKDDIGPARWVTVPVVPDTFVVNIGDLMHVLSNGRFHNVVHRSTVSKTNQRLSAAYFFGPQGDVKVGPLSQLTGPKQGLPLYRPVTWLELQKLKSTLHDKALESLKIDGKIEEGCVRD
;
A
#
# COMPACT_ATOMS: atom_id res chain seq x y z
N MET A 1 3.45 -12.34 -0.73
CA MET A 1 3.20 -11.98 -2.15
C MET A 1 2.59 -13.10 -2.96
N HIS A 2 3.25 -14.27 -3.08
CA HIS A 2 2.71 -15.39 -3.87
C HIS A 2 1.24 -15.72 -3.54
N ALA A 3 0.93 -16.00 -2.27
CA ALA A 3 -0.46 -16.26 -1.83
C ALA A 3 -1.46 -15.15 -2.18
N MET A 4 -1.03 -13.88 -2.20
CA MET A 4 -1.91 -12.76 -2.56
C MET A 4 -2.23 -12.76 -4.05
N LEU A 5 -1.26 -13.09 -4.91
CA LEU A 5 -1.49 -13.18 -6.35
C LEU A 5 -2.36 -14.40 -6.71
N LEU A 6 -2.15 -15.53 -6.04
CA LEU A 6 -3.05 -16.69 -6.16
C LEU A 6 -4.49 -16.31 -5.77
N SER A 7 -4.68 -15.53 -4.70
CA SER A 7 -6.02 -15.07 -4.29
C SER A 7 -6.69 -14.13 -5.29
N LEU A 8 -5.92 -13.53 -6.21
CA LEU A 8 -6.44 -12.74 -7.34
C LEU A 8 -6.80 -13.60 -8.56
N GLY A 9 -6.57 -14.92 -8.48
CA GLY A 9 -6.89 -15.88 -9.54
C GLY A 9 -5.78 -16.12 -10.56
N LEU A 10 -4.56 -15.65 -10.29
CA LEU A 10 -3.42 -15.95 -11.15
C LEU A 10 -2.94 -17.39 -10.95
N SER A 11 -2.49 -18.01 -12.03
CA SER A 11 -1.77 -19.28 -12.02
C SER A 11 -0.31 -19.12 -11.59
N GLU A 12 0.32 -20.22 -11.18
CA GLU A 12 1.75 -20.30 -10.86
C GLU A 12 2.63 -19.77 -12.00
N GLU A 13 2.31 -20.13 -13.24
CA GLU A 13 3.04 -19.67 -14.43
C GLU A 13 2.95 -18.15 -14.61
N GLU A 14 1.76 -17.57 -14.46
CA GLU A 14 1.56 -16.12 -14.55
C GLU A 14 2.30 -15.37 -13.44
N ILE A 15 2.38 -15.94 -12.25
CA ILE A 15 3.10 -15.35 -11.11
C ILE A 15 4.60 -15.38 -11.37
N ASN A 16 5.15 -16.50 -11.83
CA ASN A 16 6.56 -16.63 -12.16
C ASN A 16 6.99 -15.70 -13.30
N ASN A 17 6.09 -15.46 -14.27
CA ASN A 17 6.33 -14.54 -15.38
C ASN A 17 6.04 -13.06 -15.02
N SER A 18 5.48 -12.79 -13.84
CA SER A 18 5.20 -11.42 -13.38
C SER A 18 6.45 -10.71 -12.86
N LEU A 19 6.38 -9.38 -12.68
CA LEU A 19 7.45 -8.62 -12.03
C LEU A 19 7.78 -9.11 -10.61
N ILE A 20 6.82 -9.77 -9.94
CA ILE A 20 6.99 -10.29 -8.58
C ILE A 20 7.79 -11.60 -8.57
N GLY A 21 7.72 -12.38 -9.65
CA GLY A 21 8.50 -13.61 -9.83
C GLY A 21 9.98 -13.34 -10.11
N ASP A 22 10.30 -12.15 -10.62
CA ASP A 22 11.67 -11.73 -10.92
C ASP A 22 12.32 -11.00 -9.72
N SER A 23 13.12 -11.72 -8.95
CA SER A 23 13.80 -11.19 -7.77
C SER A 23 14.76 -10.02 -8.09
N THR A 24 15.25 -9.92 -9.33
CA THR A 24 16.11 -8.82 -9.77
C THR A 24 15.34 -7.51 -9.87
N LYS A 25 14.01 -7.56 -10.01
CA LYS A 25 13.11 -6.40 -10.07
C LYS A 25 12.56 -5.97 -8.71
N ILE A 26 12.99 -6.60 -7.62
CA ILE A 26 12.50 -6.33 -6.27
C ILE A 26 13.53 -5.54 -5.46
N LYS A 27 13.04 -4.60 -4.65
CA LYS A 27 13.83 -3.87 -3.67
C LYS A 27 13.14 -3.89 -2.32
N ASN A 28 13.93 -4.17 -1.28
CA ASN A 28 13.46 -4.23 0.10
C ASN A 28 14.16 -3.17 0.95
N ALA A 29 13.48 -2.69 1.98
CA ALA A 29 14.05 -1.78 2.98
C ALA A 29 13.52 -2.11 4.37
N ILE A 30 14.32 -1.84 5.39
CA ILE A 30 13.87 -1.92 6.79
C ILE A 30 14.01 -0.54 7.40
N HIS A 31 12.92 0.00 7.95
CA HIS A 31 12.95 1.20 8.78
C HIS A 31 12.81 0.81 10.25
N LEU A 32 13.77 1.24 11.05
CA LEU A 32 13.72 1.09 12.51
C LEU A 32 13.21 2.40 13.10
N ASN A 33 11.99 2.37 13.61
CA ASN A 33 11.33 3.55 14.16
C ASN A 33 11.37 3.53 15.69
N SER A 34 11.71 4.66 16.28
CA SER A 34 11.68 4.90 17.72
C SER A 34 10.75 6.06 18.01
N TYR A 35 9.72 5.82 18.83
CA TYR A 35 8.78 6.81 19.28
C TYR A 35 8.92 6.95 20.81
N PRO A 36 9.63 8.00 21.28
CA PRO A 36 9.79 8.25 22.71
C PRO A 36 8.44 8.44 23.42
N ALA A 37 8.41 8.19 24.72
CA ALA A 37 7.28 8.54 25.56
C ALA A 37 7.05 10.07 25.52
N CYS A 38 5.79 10.49 25.49
CA CYS A 38 5.41 11.90 25.39
C CYS A 38 4.42 12.27 26.51
N PRO A 39 4.69 13.28 27.35
CA PRO A 39 3.80 13.66 28.45
C PRO A 39 2.37 14.02 28.01
N ASP A 40 2.20 14.49 26.77
CA ASP A 40 0.94 14.92 26.18
C ASP A 40 0.68 14.21 24.83
N PRO A 41 0.35 12.91 24.84
CA PRO A 41 0.24 12.10 23.63
C PRO A 41 -0.95 12.47 22.74
N ASN A 42 -1.88 13.29 23.24
CA ASN A 42 -3.07 13.71 22.50
C ASN A 42 -2.81 14.89 21.56
N ARG A 43 -1.68 15.59 21.71
CA ARG A 43 -1.33 16.78 20.92
C ARG A 43 -0.32 16.50 19.82
N VAL A 44 0.25 15.30 19.77
CA VAL A 44 1.30 14.94 18.82
C VAL A 44 1.04 13.57 18.21
N LEU A 45 1.61 13.35 17.03
CA LEU A 45 1.67 12.04 16.40
C LEU A 45 3.14 11.61 16.34
N GLY A 46 3.37 10.31 16.53
CA GLY A 46 4.69 9.72 16.28
C GLY A 46 4.97 9.63 14.79
N LEU A 47 3.96 9.31 13.99
CA LEU A 47 4.02 9.34 12.53
C LEU A 47 2.67 9.81 11.98
N VAL A 48 2.71 10.78 11.07
CA VAL A 48 1.53 11.40 10.47
C VAL A 48 0.73 10.42 9.59
N PRO A 49 -0.56 10.69 9.32
CA PRO A 49 -1.37 9.88 8.41
C PRO A 49 -0.73 9.74 7.03
N HIS A 50 -0.57 8.52 6.55
CA HIS A 50 -0.06 8.20 5.22
C HIS A 50 -0.47 6.79 4.78
N THR A 51 -0.30 6.48 3.50
CA THR A 51 -0.24 5.11 2.99
C THR A 51 1.20 4.71 2.72
N ASP A 52 1.50 3.42 2.70
CA ASP A 52 2.81 2.94 2.26
C ASP A 52 2.89 2.92 0.74
N THR A 53 4.02 3.31 0.17
CA THR A 53 4.13 3.43 -1.30
C THR A 53 4.46 2.10 -1.98
N GLY A 54 5.05 1.12 -1.28
CA GLY A 54 5.47 -0.17 -1.85
C GLY A 54 4.31 -1.12 -2.19
N PHE A 55 4.62 -2.41 -2.34
CA PHE A 55 3.58 -3.44 -2.47
C PHE A 55 2.99 -3.80 -1.11
N VAL A 56 3.84 -4.21 -0.17
CA VAL A 56 3.45 -4.69 1.16
C VAL A 56 4.44 -4.20 2.20
N THR A 57 3.93 -3.85 3.38
CA THR A 57 4.76 -3.57 4.56
C THR A 57 4.45 -4.57 5.66
N ILE A 58 5.48 -5.15 6.26
CA ILE A 58 5.38 -6.04 7.41
C ILE A 58 5.95 -5.30 8.63
N VAL A 59 5.14 -5.12 9.67
CA VAL A 59 5.50 -4.34 10.84
C VAL A 59 5.59 -5.23 12.07
N TYR A 60 6.77 -5.21 12.70
CA TYR A 60 7.00 -5.70 14.04
C TYR A 60 6.96 -4.55 15.06
N HIS A 61 6.51 -4.81 16.28
CA HIS A 61 6.52 -3.84 17.38
C HIS A 61 6.89 -4.48 18.72
N ASN A 62 7.45 -3.70 19.64
CA ASN A 62 7.85 -4.16 20.98
C ASN A 62 6.69 -4.36 21.98
N GLY A 63 5.46 -4.52 21.52
CA GLY A 63 4.28 -4.69 22.37
C GLY A 63 3.65 -3.39 22.87
N VAL A 64 4.22 -2.23 22.53
CA VAL A 64 3.62 -0.93 22.86
C VAL A 64 2.64 -0.52 21.75
N SER A 65 1.37 -0.33 22.14
CA SER A 65 0.32 0.14 21.23
C SER A 65 0.64 1.50 20.63
N GLY A 66 0.10 1.78 19.44
CA GLY A 66 0.21 3.10 18.82
C GLY A 66 -0.07 3.12 17.32
N LEU A 67 -0.05 1.98 16.65
CA LEU A 67 -0.47 1.91 15.25
C LEU A 67 -1.98 2.08 15.15
N GLN A 68 -2.42 3.03 14.33
CA GLN A 68 -3.84 3.23 14.01
C GLN A 68 -4.04 3.20 12.51
N VAL A 69 -5.12 2.56 12.07
CA VAL A 69 -5.57 2.56 10.68
C VAL A 69 -6.87 3.36 10.55
N LEU A 70 -7.02 4.07 9.45
CA LEU A 70 -8.26 4.76 9.12
C LEU A 70 -9.21 3.76 8.45
N ARG A 71 -10.20 3.29 9.20
CA ARG A 71 -11.31 2.56 8.60
C ARG A 71 -12.13 3.56 7.78
N ARG A 72 -12.30 3.27 6.49
CA ARG A 72 -13.10 4.11 5.58
C ARG A 72 -14.58 4.03 5.98
N LYS A 73 -15.36 5.02 5.54
CA LYS A 73 -16.81 4.98 5.69
C LYS A 73 -17.35 3.73 4.99
N ASP A 74 -18.20 3.00 5.69
CA ASP A 74 -18.90 1.81 5.22
C ASP A 74 -20.35 1.81 5.75
N ASP A 75 -21.07 0.73 5.53
CA ASP A 75 -22.43 0.49 6.00
C ASP A 75 -22.56 0.50 7.54
N ILE A 76 -21.46 0.23 8.24
CA ILE A 76 -21.42 0.15 9.71
C ILE A 76 -21.12 1.53 10.34
N GLY A 77 -20.55 2.51 9.61
CA GLY A 77 -20.37 3.85 10.17
C GLY A 77 -19.44 4.81 9.41
N PRO A 78 -19.20 6.00 9.98
CA PRO A 78 -18.32 7.00 9.39
C PRO A 78 -16.85 6.55 9.44
N ALA A 79 -16.02 7.21 8.63
CA ALA A 79 -14.58 7.00 8.69
C ALA A 79 -14.05 7.30 10.08
N ARG A 80 -13.22 6.40 10.63
CA ARG A 80 -12.70 6.53 12.00
C ARG A 80 -11.35 5.85 12.16
N TRP A 81 -10.53 6.38 13.05
CA TRP A 81 -9.30 5.75 13.47
C TRP A 81 -9.58 4.53 14.33
N VAL A 82 -8.93 3.42 14.01
CA VAL A 82 -8.99 2.16 14.76
C VAL A 82 -7.59 1.79 15.18
N THR A 83 -7.38 1.62 16.48
CA THR A 83 -6.11 1.12 17.02
C THR A 83 -5.95 -0.35 16.67
N VAL A 84 -4.81 -0.69 16.07
CA VAL A 84 -4.46 -2.08 15.79
C VAL A 84 -4.14 -2.78 17.12
N PRO A 85 -4.79 -3.92 17.44
CA PRO A 85 -4.52 -4.62 18.68
C PRO A 85 -3.08 -5.13 18.72
N VAL A 86 -2.47 -5.06 19.90
CA VAL A 86 -1.17 -5.68 20.14
C VAL A 86 -1.43 -7.16 20.41
N VAL A 87 -1.02 -8.02 19.49
CA VAL A 87 -1.09 -9.48 19.66
C VAL A 87 0.34 -10.01 19.76
N PRO A 88 0.71 -10.72 20.84
CA PRO A 88 2.03 -11.33 20.99
C PRO A 88 2.37 -12.23 19.80
N ASP A 89 3.66 -12.27 19.42
CA ASP A 89 4.20 -13.14 18.37
C ASP A 89 3.53 -12.98 16.99
N THR A 90 3.03 -11.77 16.68
CA THR A 90 2.44 -11.46 15.38
C THR A 90 3.13 -10.29 14.68
N PHE A 91 2.91 -10.23 13.36
CA PHE A 91 3.24 -9.09 12.53
C PHE A 91 1.95 -8.45 12.01
N VAL A 92 1.99 -7.13 11.81
CA VAL A 92 0.94 -6.41 11.08
C VAL A 92 1.35 -6.33 9.61
N VAL A 93 0.45 -6.66 8.69
CA VAL A 93 0.68 -6.58 7.25
C VAL A 93 -0.18 -5.48 6.64
N ASN A 94 0.45 -4.47 6.06
CA ASN A 94 -0.23 -3.39 5.36
C ASN A 94 -0.07 -3.54 3.85
N ILE A 95 -1.13 -3.23 3.11
CA ILE A 95 -1.11 -3.10 1.64
C ILE A 95 -0.69 -1.68 1.28
N GLY A 96 0.30 -1.58 0.39
CA GLY A 96 0.77 -0.31 -0.15
C GLY A 96 0.12 0.09 -1.48
N ASP A 97 0.39 1.31 -1.89
CA ASP A 97 -0.18 1.94 -3.09
C ASP A 97 0.17 1.17 -4.37
N LEU A 98 1.39 0.66 -4.51
CA LEU A 98 1.76 -0.08 -5.72
C LEU A 98 1.05 -1.43 -5.81
N MET A 99 0.70 -2.08 -4.69
CA MET A 99 -0.13 -3.29 -4.73
C MET A 99 -1.58 -2.96 -5.07
N HIS A 100 -2.07 -1.81 -4.60
CA HIS A 100 -3.37 -1.28 -5.02
C HIS A 100 -3.42 -1.06 -6.54
N VAL A 101 -2.40 -0.43 -7.13
CA VAL A 101 -2.27 -0.26 -8.58
C VAL A 101 -2.14 -1.61 -9.30
N LEU A 102 -1.22 -2.48 -8.86
CA LEU A 102 -0.94 -3.79 -9.48
C LEU A 102 -2.19 -4.69 -9.54
N SER A 103 -2.98 -4.69 -8.47
CA SER A 103 -4.21 -5.47 -8.36
C SER A 103 -5.43 -4.81 -9.02
N ASN A 104 -5.23 -3.71 -9.75
CA ASN A 104 -6.30 -2.90 -10.34
C ASN A 104 -7.35 -2.45 -9.31
N GLY A 105 -6.92 -2.13 -8.09
CA GLY A 105 -7.77 -1.68 -6.98
C GLY A 105 -8.46 -2.79 -6.17
N ARG A 106 -8.19 -4.08 -6.45
CA ARG A 106 -8.79 -5.21 -5.71
C ARG A 106 -8.24 -5.34 -4.29
N PHE A 107 -6.94 -5.08 -4.10
CA PHE A 107 -6.38 -4.89 -2.77
C PHE A 107 -6.40 -3.42 -2.41
N HIS A 108 -7.01 -3.08 -1.27
CA HIS A 108 -7.09 -1.72 -0.81
C HIS A 108 -5.87 -1.33 0.02
N ASN A 109 -5.20 -0.25 -0.38
CA ASN A 109 -4.26 0.44 0.48
C ASN A 109 -4.96 1.05 1.72
N VAL A 110 -4.22 1.21 2.81
CA VAL A 110 -4.76 1.72 4.08
C VAL A 110 -4.00 2.94 4.57
N VAL A 111 -4.75 4.02 4.85
CA VAL A 111 -4.19 5.18 5.53
C VAL A 111 -3.98 4.80 6.98
N HIS A 112 -2.77 4.99 7.48
CA HIS A 112 -2.40 4.65 8.84
C HIS A 112 -1.49 5.73 9.45
N ARG A 113 -1.38 5.73 10.78
CA ARG A 113 -0.57 6.67 11.56
C ARG A 113 -0.01 5.97 12.79
N SER A 114 1.00 6.57 13.41
CA SER A 114 1.47 6.14 14.74
C SER A 114 1.17 7.22 15.78
N THR A 115 0.47 6.86 16.85
CA THR A 115 0.41 7.67 18.06
C THR A 115 1.63 7.39 18.94
N VAL A 116 1.81 8.20 19.98
CA VAL A 116 2.83 8.01 21.01
C VAL A 116 2.17 7.60 22.33
N SER A 117 2.93 6.95 23.20
CA SER A 117 2.46 6.59 24.54
C SER A 117 2.93 7.63 25.56
N LYS A 118 2.16 7.80 26.65
CA LYS A 118 2.52 8.72 27.73
C LYS A 118 3.76 8.27 28.51
N THR A 119 3.91 6.96 28.68
CA THR A 119 4.85 6.36 29.64
C THR A 119 5.86 5.42 29.00
N ASN A 120 5.54 4.82 27.85
CA ASN A 120 6.36 3.77 27.25
C ASN A 120 6.94 4.22 25.91
N GLN A 121 8.21 3.91 25.67
CA GLN A 121 8.80 4.05 24.33
C GLN A 121 8.26 2.96 23.42
N ARG A 122 7.71 3.35 22.27
CA ARG A 122 7.31 2.42 21.22
C ARG A 122 8.45 2.24 20.23
N LEU A 123 8.82 0.99 19.97
CA LEU A 123 9.77 0.62 18.92
C LEU A 123 9.04 -0.19 17.87
N SER A 124 9.37 0.03 16.59
CA SER A 124 8.87 -0.81 15.51
C SER A 124 9.91 -0.99 14.41
N ALA A 125 9.94 -2.18 13.80
CA ALA A 125 10.67 -2.44 12.57
C ALA A 125 9.66 -2.65 11.45
N ALA A 126 9.72 -1.81 10.42
CA ALA A 126 8.88 -1.90 9.24
C ALA A 126 9.71 -2.39 8.05
N TYR A 127 9.40 -3.60 7.57
CA TYR A 127 9.97 -4.17 6.36
C TYR A 127 9.09 -3.82 5.16
N PHE A 128 9.64 -3.07 4.21
CA PHE A 128 8.98 -2.68 2.98
C PHE A 128 9.40 -3.59 1.84
N PHE A 129 8.41 -4.17 1.16
CA PHE A 129 8.58 -4.96 -0.04
C PHE A 129 8.00 -4.19 -1.24
N GLY A 130 8.81 -3.98 -2.28
CA GLY A 130 8.36 -3.29 -3.50
C GLY A 130 9.29 -3.52 -4.69
N PRO A 131 9.08 -2.82 -5.82
CA PRO A 131 9.89 -3.01 -7.02
C PRO A 131 11.25 -2.29 -6.94
N GLN A 132 12.14 -2.48 -7.92
CA GLN A 132 13.25 -1.54 -8.13
C GLN A 132 12.71 -0.17 -8.59
N GLY A 133 13.52 0.88 -8.40
CA GLY A 133 13.06 2.27 -8.50
C GLY A 133 12.56 2.69 -9.88
N ASP A 134 13.04 2.04 -10.93
CA ASP A 134 12.78 2.30 -12.36
C ASP A 134 11.77 1.32 -12.98
N VAL A 135 11.44 0.23 -12.29
CA VAL A 135 10.43 -0.74 -12.73
C VAL A 135 9.05 -0.09 -12.71
N LYS A 136 8.38 -0.10 -13.87
CA LYS A 136 7.00 0.35 -13.99
C LYS A 136 6.04 -0.69 -13.45
N VAL A 137 5.12 -0.26 -12.61
CA VAL A 137 4.02 -1.05 -12.05
C VAL A 137 2.71 -0.50 -12.57
N GLY A 138 1.91 -1.35 -13.18
CA GLY A 138 0.53 -1.06 -13.58
C GLY A 138 -0.37 -2.25 -13.27
N PRO A 139 -1.68 -2.16 -13.55
CA PRO A 139 -2.60 -3.29 -13.42
C PRO A 139 -2.09 -4.55 -14.13
N LEU A 140 -2.15 -5.69 -13.46
CA LEU A 140 -1.86 -7.00 -14.07
C LEU A 140 -2.82 -7.24 -15.23
N SER A 141 -2.29 -7.67 -16.38
CA SER A 141 -3.09 -7.92 -17.58
C SER A 141 -4.18 -8.97 -17.33
N GLN A 142 -3.89 -9.97 -16.50
CA GLN A 142 -4.81 -11.02 -16.05
C GLN A 142 -6.06 -10.48 -15.31
N LEU A 143 -5.96 -9.27 -14.76
CA LEU A 143 -7.03 -8.62 -13.98
C LEU A 143 -7.79 -7.57 -14.79
N THR A 144 -7.51 -7.46 -16.08
CA THR A 144 -8.11 -6.51 -17.03
C THR A 144 -8.51 -7.22 -18.32
N GLY A 145 -9.40 -6.63 -19.11
CA GLY A 145 -9.87 -7.18 -20.38
C GLY A 145 -11.39 -7.32 -20.45
N PRO A 146 -11.93 -7.93 -21.53
CA PRO A 146 -13.36 -7.91 -21.83
C PRO A 146 -14.27 -8.42 -20.71
N LYS A 147 -13.80 -9.36 -19.87
CA LYS A 147 -14.58 -9.91 -18.75
C LYS A 147 -14.22 -9.32 -17.38
N GLN A 148 -13.08 -8.65 -17.27
CA GLN A 148 -12.47 -8.22 -16.01
C GLN A 148 -12.54 -6.70 -15.81
N GLY A 149 -12.83 -5.94 -16.87
CA GLY A 149 -12.91 -4.49 -16.87
C GLY A 149 -11.64 -3.82 -17.40
N LEU A 150 -11.69 -2.49 -17.50
CA LEU A 150 -10.57 -1.67 -17.97
C LEU A 150 -9.52 -1.45 -16.86
N PRO A 151 -8.25 -1.21 -17.23
CA PRO A 151 -7.25 -0.73 -16.26
C PRO A 151 -7.69 0.60 -15.68
N LEU A 152 -7.73 0.69 -14.34
CA LEU A 152 -8.12 1.90 -13.62
C LEU A 152 -6.95 2.87 -13.45
N TYR A 153 -5.71 2.38 -13.55
CA TYR A 153 -4.50 3.13 -13.24
C TYR A 153 -3.49 3.03 -14.38
N ARG A 154 -2.81 4.14 -14.68
CA ARG A 154 -1.66 4.13 -15.58
C ARG A 154 -0.44 3.50 -14.89
N PRO A 155 0.49 2.88 -15.63
CA PRO A 155 1.75 2.44 -15.07
C PRO A 155 2.55 3.60 -14.45
N VAL A 156 3.20 3.32 -13.32
CA VAL A 156 3.99 4.29 -12.54
C VAL A 156 5.24 3.59 -11.98
N THR A 157 6.34 4.30 -11.83
CA THR A 157 7.51 3.78 -11.09
C THR A 157 7.40 4.09 -9.61
N TRP A 158 8.11 3.35 -8.74
CA TRP A 158 8.10 3.66 -7.31
C TRP A 158 8.70 5.04 -7.01
N LEU A 159 9.76 5.45 -7.72
CA LEU A 159 10.34 6.78 -7.55
C LEU A 159 9.38 7.89 -7.99
N GLU A 160 8.67 7.69 -9.10
CA GLU A 160 7.65 8.63 -9.55
C GLU A 160 6.50 8.76 -8.55
N LEU A 161 5.97 7.66 -8.04
CA LEU A 161 4.88 7.70 -7.06
C LEU A 161 5.31 8.36 -5.74
N GLN A 162 6.55 8.13 -5.28
CA GLN A 162 7.09 8.84 -4.12
C GLN A 162 7.15 10.36 -4.36
N LYS A 163 7.58 10.80 -5.55
CA LYS A 163 7.58 12.23 -5.93
C LYS A 163 6.15 12.79 -5.98
N LEU A 164 5.21 12.07 -6.60
CA LEU A 164 3.81 12.48 -6.62
C LEU A 164 3.25 12.63 -5.20
N LYS A 165 3.58 11.73 -4.27
CA LYS A 165 3.16 11.86 -2.86
C LYS A 165 3.80 13.04 -2.14
N SER A 166 5.03 13.42 -2.48
CA SER A 166 5.64 14.62 -1.91
C SER A 166 4.97 15.91 -2.36
N THR A 167 4.35 15.93 -3.55
CA THR A 167 3.74 17.12 -4.14
C THR A 167 2.22 17.16 -3.97
N LEU A 168 1.56 16.03 -4.15
CA LEU A 168 0.10 15.88 -4.17
C LEU A 168 -0.46 15.21 -2.91
N HIS A 169 0.40 14.77 -2.00
CA HIS A 169 0.02 14.12 -0.75
C HIS A 169 -0.98 12.96 -0.96
N ASP A 170 -2.17 13.06 -0.39
CA ASP A 170 -3.25 12.08 -0.45
C ASP A 170 -3.90 11.97 -1.85
N LYS A 171 -3.67 12.94 -2.75
CA LYS A 171 -4.18 12.94 -4.12
C LYS A 171 -3.26 12.24 -5.13
N ALA A 172 -2.07 11.79 -4.70
CA ALA A 172 -1.10 11.18 -5.60
C ALA A 172 -1.65 9.94 -6.33
N LEU A 173 -2.34 9.05 -5.62
CA LEU A 173 -2.91 7.84 -6.23
C LEU A 173 -4.07 8.17 -7.19
N GLU A 174 -4.86 9.20 -6.88
CA GLU A 174 -5.94 9.67 -7.76
C GLU A 174 -5.38 10.20 -9.09
N SER A 175 -4.23 10.88 -9.07
CA SER A 175 -3.55 11.38 -10.27
C SER A 175 -3.06 10.27 -11.22
N LEU A 176 -3.09 9.01 -10.79
CA LEU A 176 -2.76 7.86 -11.63
C LEU A 176 -3.98 7.26 -12.33
N LYS A 177 -5.20 7.66 -11.96
CA LYS A 177 -6.39 7.08 -12.58
C LYS A 177 -6.48 7.44 -14.05
N ILE A 178 -6.95 6.48 -14.85
CA ILE A 178 -7.27 6.69 -16.26
C ILE A 178 -8.74 7.08 -16.33
N ASP A 179 -9.05 8.27 -16.82
CA ASP A 179 -10.42 8.66 -17.13
C ASP A 179 -10.95 7.72 -18.21
N GLY A 180 -12.11 7.09 -17.98
CA GLY A 180 -12.71 6.05 -18.84
C GLY A 180 -13.17 6.52 -20.23
N LYS A 181 -12.56 7.54 -20.82
CA LYS A 181 -12.77 7.97 -22.20
C LYS A 181 -11.58 7.53 -23.05
N ILE A 182 -11.64 6.33 -23.61
CA ILE A 182 -10.91 6.04 -24.85
C ILE A 182 -11.89 6.31 -25.99
N GLU A 183 -11.50 7.19 -26.90
CA GLU A 183 -12.20 7.51 -28.13
C GLU A 183 -12.45 6.23 -28.94
N GLU A 184 -13.72 5.99 -29.30
CA GLU A 184 -14.04 5.10 -30.41
C GLU A 184 -13.54 5.74 -31.72
N GLY A 185 -12.40 5.29 -32.23
CA GLY A 185 -11.91 5.67 -33.55
C GLY A 185 -10.63 4.90 -33.86
N CYS A 186 -10.47 4.18 -34.97
CA CYS A 186 -11.25 4.04 -36.18
C CYS A 186 -10.77 2.70 -36.76
N VAL A 187 -11.63 1.67 -36.84
CA VAL A 187 -11.37 0.54 -37.74
C VAL A 187 -11.77 1.03 -39.12
N ARG A 188 -10.78 1.25 -39.99
CA ARG A 188 -11.03 1.31 -41.43
C ARG A 188 -10.55 -0.01 -42.00
N ASP A 189 -11.52 -0.74 -42.54
CA ASP A 189 -11.31 -1.78 -43.54
C ASP A 189 -10.64 -1.20 -44.80
#